data_AF-A0A4S3M1X4-F1
#
_entry.id   AF-A0A4S3M1X4-F1
#
_cell.length_a   1.000
_cell.length_b   1.000
_cell.length_c   1.000
_cell.angle_alpha   90.00
_cell.angle_beta   90.00
_cell.angle_gamma   90.00
#
_symmetry.space_group_name_H-M   'P 1'
#
loop_
_entity.id
_entity.type
_entity.pdbx_description
1 polymer ?
#
loop_
_entity_poly.entity_id
_entity_poly.type
_entity_poly.pdbx_seq_one_letter_code
_entity_poly.pdbx_strand_id
1 'polypeptide(L)'
;MKTKRCIPFFSARFIILILMMTPCISSAQKLGHYIKDDQVIFVFTPEDYETFQRLKNGRFKKPSRVKVKEVCISGNFNNWSKEGVYMEPLGDEVFVLSQPLSFFKDELTWDFKYVVNGKFWAEPDPSFRDHVVAGTHPDGSPSYFLQLNTFTADPMGNTLFRLPGFIEASEVVVTGSFNNWNNHNLVMNKTQNGWNLAVDLEPGYHQYKFIVDGTYMPDPFNDNLIKHQELDLVSVLRVTREVRFFLHTHKSAGKVAVVGTFNNWKPGIDVMQRTPEGWELKIELTNGKHHYKFVVDDIWITDPANPTQEYDVNGNINSVIIVN
;
A
#
# COMPACT_ATOMS: atom_id res chain seq x y z
N MET A 1 1.17 47.57 0.94
CA MET A 1 0.30 47.12 -0.17
C MET A 1 1.05 46.11 -1.03
N LYS A 2 0.75 44.81 -0.87
CA LYS A 2 0.94 43.75 -1.90
C LYS A 2 0.00 42.62 -1.49
N THR A 3 -1.20 42.63 -2.05
CA THR A 3 -2.24 41.62 -1.90
C THR A 3 -1.81 40.37 -2.68
N LYS A 4 -1.50 39.27 -1.97
CA LYS A 4 -1.41 37.95 -2.60
C LYS A 4 -2.84 37.49 -2.88
N ARG A 5 -3.21 37.46 -4.16
CA ARG A 5 -4.45 36.85 -4.65
C ARG A 5 -4.39 35.35 -4.38
N CYS A 6 -5.29 34.84 -3.55
CA CYS A 6 -5.65 33.43 -3.56
C CYS A 6 -6.29 33.11 -4.92
N ILE A 7 -5.74 32.13 -5.62
CA ILE A 7 -6.35 31.56 -6.82
C ILE A 7 -7.39 30.56 -6.33
N PRO A 8 -8.69 30.72 -6.64
CA PRO A 8 -9.67 29.69 -6.32
C PRO A 8 -9.44 28.51 -7.27
N PHE A 9 -9.17 27.33 -6.71
CA PHE A 9 -9.31 26.09 -7.46
C PHE A 9 -10.78 25.93 -7.82
N PHE A 10 -11.13 26.21 -9.07
CA PHE A 10 -12.43 25.85 -9.63
C PHE A 10 -12.47 24.32 -9.74
N SER A 11 -13.13 23.62 -8.82
CA SER A 11 -13.49 22.22 -9.05
C SER A 11 -14.62 22.19 -10.07
N ALA A 12 -14.32 21.69 -11.27
CA ALA A 12 -15.36 21.29 -12.20
C ALA A 12 -16.16 20.15 -11.54
N ARG A 13 -17.44 20.42 -11.22
CA ARG A 13 -18.40 19.41 -10.76
C ARG A 13 -18.66 18.42 -11.89
N PHE A 14 -17.85 17.38 -12.00
CA PHE A 14 -18.19 16.20 -12.79
C PHE A 14 -19.26 15.42 -12.02
N ILE A 15 -20.51 15.56 -12.45
CA ILE A 15 -21.61 14.73 -12.00
C ILE A 15 -21.46 13.38 -12.70
N ILE A 16 -20.79 12.43 -12.07
CA ILE A 16 -20.93 11.02 -12.45
C ILE A 16 -22.24 10.56 -11.79
N LEU A 17 -23.28 10.44 -12.62
CA LEU A 17 -24.55 9.85 -12.22
C LEU A 17 -24.30 8.35 -11.98
N ILE A 18 -23.93 7.98 -10.75
CA ILE A 18 -23.79 6.58 -10.37
C ILE A 18 -25.19 5.98 -10.29
N LEU A 19 -25.56 5.21 -11.32
CA LEU A 19 -26.73 4.34 -11.28
C LEU A 19 -26.43 3.21 -10.27
N MET A 20 -26.71 3.47 -8.99
CA MET A 20 -26.48 2.52 -7.90
C MET A 20 -27.53 1.40 -7.96
N MET A 21 -27.19 0.27 -8.56
CA MET A 21 -27.59 -1.01 -7.96
C MET A 21 -26.85 -1.06 -6.62
N THR A 22 -27.51 -0.64 -5.54
CA THR A 22 -27.00 -0.81 -4.19
C THR A 22 -26.87 -2.30 -3.94
N PRO A 23 -25.67 -2.88 -3.77
CA PRO A 23 -25.60 -4.04 -2.90
C PRO A 23 -26.22 -3.59 -1.59
N CYS A 24 -27.21 -4.35 -1.11
CA CYS A 24 -27.76 -4.20 0.21
C CYS A 24 -26.56 -4.25 1.17
N ILE A 25 -26.07 -3.09 1.60
CA ILE A 25 -25.08 -3.01 2.66
C ILE A 25 -25.82 -3.61 3.85
N SER A 26 -25.45 -4.83 4.20
CA SER A 26 -25.91 -5.46 5.42
C SER A 26 -25.62 -4.47 6.56
N SER A 27 -26.69 -4.09 7.24
CA SER A 27 -26.89 -3.00 8.19
C SER A 27 -26.01 -3.03 9.46
N ALA A 28 -24.82 -3.65 9.48
CA ALA A 28 -24.10 -3.92 10.72
C ALA A 28 -22.68 -3.32 10.84
N GLN A 29 -21.98 -3.02 9.75
CA GLN A 29 -20.56 -2.65 9.84
C GLN A 29 -20.30 -1.17 9.54
N LYS A 30 -19.73 -0.45 10.52
CA LYS A 30 -19.28 0.94 10.36
C LYS A 30 -17.96 0.96 9.59
N LEU A 31 -18.03 1.33 8.32
CA LEU A 31 -16.86 1.33 7.45
C LEU A 31 -16.21 2.72 7.38
N GLY A 32 -17.02 3.78 7.42
CA GLY A 32 -16.57 5.14 7.15
C GLY A 32 -16.13 5.35 5.70
N HIS A 33 -15.60 4.35 5.01
CA HIS A 33 -15.28 4.37 3.58
C HIS A 33 -15.22 2.94 3.03
N TYR A 34 -15.26 2.79 1.71
CA TYR A 34 -14.94 1.52 1.06
C TYR A 34 -14.32 1.79 -0.32
N ILE A 35 -13.64 0.78 -0.86
CA ILE A 35 -13.04 0.84 -2.19
C ILE A 35 -13.92 0.04 -3.15
N LYS A 36 -14.22 0.64 -4.30
CA LYS A 36 -14.92 -0.01 -5.40
C LYS A 36 -14.28 0.42 -6.71
N ASP A 37 -13.82 -0.55 -7.47
CA ASP A 37 -13.05 -0.32 -8.69
C ASP A 37 -11.84 0.60 -8.39
N ASP A 38 -11.59 1.62 -9.21
CA ASP A 38 -10.52 2.62 -9.02
C ASP A 38 -10.99 3.84 -8.20
N GLN A 39 -11.96 3.65 -7.30
CA GLN A 39 -12.55 4.72 -6.50
C GLN A 39 -12.59 4.38 -5.00
N VAL A 40 -12.34 5.41 -4.20
CA VAL A 40 -12.64 5.42 -2.77
C VAL A 40 -13.98 6.12 -2.57
N ILE A 41 -14.92 5.41 -1.94
CA ILE A 41 -16.22 5.93 -1.56
C ILE A 41 -16.21 6.19 -0.06
N PHE A 42 -16.18 7.46 0.33
CA PHE A 42 -16.35 7.90 1.70
C PHE A 42 -17.83 7.96 2.04
N VAL A 43 -18.21 7.41 3.19
CA VAL A 43 -19.58 7.40 3.68
C VAL A 43 -19.58 7.92 5.12
N PHE A 44 -20.44 8.91 5.37
CA PHE A 44 -20.61 9.48 6.70
C PHE A 44 -22.07 9.48 7.09
N THR A 45 -22.39 8.73 8.14
CA THR A 45 -23.69 8.76 8.83
C THR A 45 -23.46 9.30 10.24
N PRO A 46 -24.09 10.40 10.67
CA PRO A 46 -23.84 10.98 11.99
C PRO A 46 -24.05 10.01 13.16
N GLU A 47 -24.95 9.04 13.03
CA GLU A 47 -25.26 8.05 14.06
C GLU A 47 -24.19 6.97 14.24
N ASP A 48 -23.32 6.78 13.25
CA ASP A 48 -22.20 5.84 13.36
C ASP A 48 -21.16 6.31 14.39
N TYR A 49 -21.16 7.60 14.72
CA TYR A 49 -20.19 8.24 15.60
C TYR A 49 -20.74 8.40 17.03
N GLU A 50 -19.90 8.21 18.03
CA GLU A 50 -20.29 8.46 19.42
C GLU A 50 -20.16 9.92 19.81
N THR A 51 -19.10 10.58 19.33
CA THR A 51 -18.79 11.96 19.72
C THR A 51 -18.25 12.81 18.57
N PHE A 52 -18.62 14.09 18.62
CA PHE A 52 -18.05 15.15 17.81
C PHE A 52 -17.22 16.07 18.70
N GLN A 53 -15.93 16.20 18.41
CA GLN A 53 -15.01 17.07 19.17
C GLN A 53 -14.97 18.47 18.55
N ARG A 54 -15.24 19.51 19.34
CA ARG A 54 -15.17 20.90 18.85
C ARG A 54 -13.73 21.32 18.55
N LEU A 55 -13.50 21.79 17.32
CA LEU A 55 -12.20 22.29 16.86
C LEU A 55 -11.66 23.48 17.66
N LYS A 56 -12.55 24.30 18.23
CA LYS A 56 -12.15 25.52 18.94
C LYS A 56 -11.58 25.25 20.34
N ASN A 57 -12.06 24.20 21.01
CA ASN A 57 -11.80 24.02 22.45
C ASN A 57 -11.77 22.56 22.92
N GLY A 58 -11.74 21.59 22.00
CA GLY A 58 -11.66 20.17 22.32
C GLY A 58 -12.90 19.56 22.99
N ARG A 59 -13.97 20.33 23.22
CA ARG A 59 -15.16 19.81 23.93
C ARG A 59 -15.96 18.85 23.05
N PHE A 60 -16.29 17.69 23.60
CA PHE A 60 -17.11 16.69 22.94
C PHE A 60 -18.62 17.02 22.99
N LYS A 61 -19.34 16.58 21.96
CA LYS A 61 -20.80 16.60 21.85
C LYS A 61 -21.29 15.29 21.26
N LYS A 62 -22.47 14.83 21.69
CA LYS A 62 -23.19 13.77 20.98
C LYS A 62 -23.64 14.26 19.60
N PRO A 63 -23.56 13.44 18.53
CA PRO A 63 -24.03 13.81 17.19
C PRO A 63 -25.48 14.27 17.14
N SER A 64 -26.38 13.63 17.91
CA SER A 64 -27.80 14.02 18.03
C SER A 64 -28.03 15.46 18.52
N ARG A 65 -27.02 16.13 19.09
CA ARG A 65 -27.06 17.54 19.52
C ARG A 65 -26.45 18.50 18.50
N VAL A 66 -26.10 18.03 17.31
CA VAL A 66 -25.47 18.81 16.25
C VAL A 66 -26.25 18.59 14.96
N LYS A 67 -26.91 19.66 14.47
CA LYS A 67 -27.49 19.63 13.13
C LYS A 67 -26.37 19.62 12.09
N VAL A 68 -26.16 18.48 11.43
CA VAL A 68 -25.18 18.31 10.36
C VAL A 68 -25.72 18.98 9.09
N LYS A 69 -24.94 19.88 8.48
CA LYS A 69 -25.30 20.62 7.27
C LYS A 69 -24.33 20.34 6.13
N GLU A 70 -23.06 20.22 6.48
CA GLU A 70 -21.96 19.96 5.55
C GLU A 70 -20.94 19.08 6.25
N VAL A 71 -20.31 18.22 5.47
CA VAL A 71 -19.25 17.32 5.89
C VAL A 71 -18.15 17.40 4.85
N CYS A 72 -16.89 17.48 5.27
CA CYS A 72 -15.75 17.34 4.37
C CYS A 72 -14.73 16.35 4.91
N ILE A 73 -13.94 15.76 4.02
CA ILE A 73 -12.82 14.90 4.38
C ILE A 73 -11.56 15.73 4.68
N SER A 74 -10.82 15.30 5.69
CA SER A 74 -9.56 15.91 6.12
C SER A 74 -8.58 14.81 6.51
N GLY A 75 -7.34 14.89 6.05
CA GLY A 75 -6.37 13.82 6.26
C GLY A 75 -4.96 14.21 5.90
N ASN A 76 -4.03 13.26 6.01
CA ASN A 76 -2.62 13.48 5.65
C ASN A 76 -2.45 13.99 4.21
N PHE A 77 -3.25 13.50 3.25
CA PHE A 77 -3.26 13.92 1.84
C PHE A 77 -3.65 15.39 1.60
N ASN A 78 -4.24 16.08 2.58
CA ASN A 78 -4.51 17.52 2.50
C ASN A 78 -3.99 18.29 3.72
N ASN A 79 -2.97 17.73 4.40
CA ASN A 79 -2.35 18.31 5.58
C ASN A 79 -3.38 18.66 6.68
N TRP A 80 -4.35 17.77 6.91
CA TRP A 80 -5.41 17.91 7.91
C TRP A 80 -6.20 19.23 7.79
N SER A 81 -6.44 19.68 6.56
CA SER A 81 -7.21 20.91 6.30
C SER A 81 -8.64 20.78 6.81
N LYS A 82 -9.12 21.81 7.51
CA LYS A 82 -10.52 21.92 8.01
C LYS A 82 -11.49 22.40 6.93
N GLU A 83 -10.95 22.86 5.80
CA GLU A 83 -11.65 23.30 4.60
C GLU A 83 -11.25 22.32 3.49
N GLY A 84 -11.85 21.13 3.52
CA GLY A 84 -11.48 19.99 2.69
C GLY A 84 -12.37 19.82 1.46
N VAL A 85 -12.41 18.59 0.94
CA VAL A 85 -13.35 18.19 -0.12
C VAL A 85 -14.68 17.85 0.51
N TYR A 86 -15.73 18.61 0.17
CA TYR A 86 -17.06 18.43 0.73
C TYR A 86 -17.77 17.23 0.14
N MET A 87 -18.50 16.53 0.99
CA MET A 87 -19.36 15.39 0.65
C MET A 87 -20.73 15.89 0.22
N GLU A 88 -21.39 15.13 -0.64
CA GLU A 88 -22.75 15.41 -1.10
C GLU A 88 -23.76 14.61 -0.24
N PRO A 89 -24.90 15.21 0.14
CA PRO A 89 -25.94 14.48 0.89
C PRO A 89 -26.58 13.42 0.00
N LEU A 90 -26.78 12.23 0.58
CA LEU A 90 -27.53 11.12 0.02
C LEU A 90 -28.74 10.84 0.93
N GLY A 91 -29.86 11.48 0.62
CA GLY A 91 -31.03 11.49 1.51
C GLY A 91 -30.84 12.44 2.70
N ASP A 92 -31.53 12.17 3.81
CA ASP A 92 -31.58 13.07 4.97
C ASP A 92 -30.44 12.85 5.97
N GLU A 93 -29.81 11.68 5.97
CA GLU A 93 -28.94 11.23 7.07
C GLU A 93 -27.54 10.78 6.64
N VAL A 94 -27.28 10.60 5.34
CA VAL A 94 -26.01 10.07 4.84
C VAL A 94 -25.33 11.11 3.96
N PHE A 95 -24.01 11.21 4.07
CA PHE A 95 -23.16 12.00 3.19
C PHE A 95 -22.18 11.08 2.48
N VAL A 96 -21.98 11.29 1.18
CA VAL A 96 -21.12 10.46 0.34
C VAL A 96 -20.15 11.31 -0.48
N LEU A 97 -18.93 10.82 -0.65
CA LEU A 97 -17.94 11.40 -1.55
C LEU A 97 -17.19 10.28 -2.28
N SER A 98 -17.17 10.34 -3.61
CA SER A 98 -16.35 9.48 -4.45
C SER A 98 -15.07 10.22 -4.84
N GLN A 99 -13.91 9.60 -4.69
CA GLN A 99 -12.64 10.09 -5.20
C GLN A 99 -11.89 8.98 -5.93
N PRO A 100 -11.25 9.26 -7.09
CA PRO A 100 -10.39 8.28 -7.73
C PRO A 100 -9.18 7.96 -6.85
N LEU A 101 -8.63 6.75 -6.92
CA LEU A 101 -7.41 6.41 -6.18
C LEU A 101 -6.25 7.37 -6.53
N SER A 102 -6.18 7.83 -7.79
CA SER A 102 -5.22 8.85 -8.24
C SER A 102 -5.34 10.23 -7.57
N PHE A 103 -6.42 10.50 -6.83
CA PHE A 103 -6.51 11.69 -5.98
C PHE A 103 -5.47 11.67 -4.86
N PHE A 104 -5.10 10.48 -4.41
CA PHE A 104 -4.19 10.26 -3.31
C PHE A 104 -2.79 9.93 -3.84
N LYS A 105 -1.85 10.89 -3.70
CA LYS A 105 -0.58 10.93 -4.44
C LYS A 105 0.60 10.24 -3.75
N ASP A 106 0.46 9.90 -2.46
CA ASP A 106 1.55 9.45 -1.59
C ASP A 106 1.20 8.11 -0.91
N GLU A 107 2.23 7.32 -0.58
CA GLU A 107 2.26 5.90 -0.18
C GLU A 107 1.05 5.31 0.56
N LEU A 108 0.60 4.15 0.05
CA LEU A 108 -0.09 2.95 0.61
C LEU A 108 -1.18 3.09 1.70
N THR A 109 -1.20 4.14 2.51
CA THR A 109 -2.08 4.34 3.66
C THR A 109 -2.40 5.82 3.87
N TRP A 110 -3.68 6.20 3.91
CA TRP A 110 -4.09 7.57 4.23
C TRP A 110 -4.94 7.67 5.48
N ASP A 111 -4.52 8.53 6.38
CA ASP A 111 -5.27 8.79 7.61
C ASP A 111 -6.24 9.94 7.39
N PHE A 112 -7.49 9.77 7.79
CA PHE A 112 -8.51 10.80 7.63
C PHE A 112 -9.56 10.84 8.74
N LYS A 113 -10.22 11.99 8.85
CA LYS A 113 -11.43 12.22 9.62
C LYS A 113 -12.44 13.02 8.82
N TYR A 114 -13.66 13.02 9.31
CA TYR A 114 -14.70 13.94 8.85
C TYR A 114 -14.73 15.21 9.67
N VAL A 115 -14.85 16.34 8.97
CA VAL A 115 -15.11 17.64 9.57
C VAL A 115 -16.58 17.98 9.37
N VAL A 116 -17.30 18.16 10.46
CA VAL A 116 -18.72 18.51 10.46
C VAL A 116 -18.88 20.02 10.64
N ASN A 117 -19.58 20.67 9.71
CA ASN A 117 -19.91 22.10 9.73
C ASN A 117 -18.71 23.05 9.92
N GLY A 118 -17.51 22.64 9.48
CA GLY A 118 -16.25 23.36 9.70
C GLY A 118 -15.90 23.57 11.19
N LYS A 119 -16.53 22.83 12.11
CA LYS A 119 -16.52 23.13 13.56
C LYS A 119 -16.22 21.94 14.44
N PHE A 120 -16.36 20.73 13.94
CA PHE A 120 -16.17 19.52 14.71
C PHE A 120 -15.37 18.48 13.95
N TRP A 121 -14.47 17.79 14.65
CA TRP A 121 -14.01 16.46 14.23
C TRP A 121 -15.09 15.44 14.57
N ALA A 122 -15.38 14.52 13.65
CA ALA A 122 -16.10 13.30 13.97
C ALA A 122 -15.09 12.24 14.44
N GLU A 123 -15.15 11.88 15.73
CA GLU A 123 -14.19 10.95 16.32
C GLU A 123 -14.66 9.52 16.06
N PRO A 124 -13.93 8.71 15.27
CA PRO A 124 -14.30 7.33 15.02
C PRO A 124 -14.27 6.54 16.34
N ASP A 125 -15.26 5.68 16.49
CA ASP A 125 -15.38 4.74 17.60
C ASP A 125 -14.67 3.41 17.26
N PRO A 126 -14.21 2.62 18.25
CA PRO A 126 -13.53 1.34 18.02
C PRO A 126 -14.29 0.31 17.17
N SER A 127 -15.61 0.46 16.96
CA SER A 127 -16.37 -0.41 16.05
C SER A 127 -16.16 -0.11 14.57
N PHE A 128 -15.47 0.98 14.22
CA PHE A 128 -15.05 1.20 12.84
C PHE A 128 -13.95 0.21 12.43
N ARG A 129 -14.13 -0.41 11.28
CA ARG A 129 -13.22 -1.45 10.75
C ARG A 129 -11.77 -0.96 10.62
N ASP A 130 -11.56 0.22 10.05
CA ASP A 130 -10.23 0.77 9.82
C ASP A 130 -9.90 1.91 10.80
N HIS A 131 -10.40 1.82 12.04
CA HIS A 131 -10.06 2.79 13.07
C HIS A 131 -8.61 2.61 13.52
N VAL A 132 -7.93 3.72 13.78
CA VAL A 132 -6.58 3.74 14.35
C VAL A 132 -6.55 4.73 15.50
N VAL A 133 -6.00 4.29 16.63
CA VAL A 133 -5.60 5.16 17.74
C VAL A 133 -4.20 5.67 17.43
N ALA A 134 -4.12 6.84 16.84
CA ALA A 134 -2.88 7.34 16.32
C ALA A 134 -2.33 8.48 17.15
N GLY A 135 -1.49 8.11 18.10
CA GLY A 135 -0.63 9.05 18.80
C GLY A 135 -1.37 10.22 19.44
N THR A 136 -0.78 11.40 19.29
CA THR A 136 -1.20 12.61 19.99
C THR A 136 -1.41 13.74 18.99
N HIS A 137 -2.62 14.28 18.93
CA HIS A 137 -2.94 15.50 18.21
C HIS A 137 -2.01 16.64 18.69
N PRO A 138 -1.72 17.69 17.87
CA PRO A 138 -0.80 18.77 18.25
C PRO A 138 -1.10 19.48 19.58
N ASP A 139 -2.30 19.30 20.14
CA ASP A 139 -2.72 19.83 21.44
C ASP A 139 -2.52 18.86 22.62
N GLY A 140 -1.89 17.71 22.41
CA GLY A 140 -1.62 16.74 23.48
C GLY A 140 -2.73 15.70 23.71
N SER A 141 -3.84 15.77 22.98
CA SER A 141 -4.94 14.79 23.10
C SER A 141 -4.75 13.56 22.20
N PRO A 142 -5.28 12.38 22.54
CA PRO A 142 -5.26 11.23 21.64
C PRO A 142 -5.96 11.55 20.32
N SER A 143 -5.33 11.24 19.17
CA SER A 143 -5.96 11.36 17.86
C SER A 143 -6.49 10.01 17.37
N TYR A 144 -7.75 9.99 16.94
CA TYR A 144 -8.39 8.81 16.33
C TYR A 144 -8.73 9.10 14.89
N PHE A 145 -8.33 8.24 13.95
CA PHE A 145 -8.66 8.43 12.54
C PHE A 145 -9.01 7.13 11.85
N LEU A 146 -9.58 7.26 10.65
CA LEU A 146 -9.82 6.15 9.75
C LEU A 146 -8.63 6.04 8.81
N GLN A 147 -8.16 4.81 8.58
CA GLN A 147 -7.11 4.52 7.63
C GLN A 147 -7.73 4.06 6.32
N LEU A 148 -7.37 4.71 5.23
CA LEU A 148 -7.67 4.28 3.87
C LEU A 148 -6.55 3.36 3.41
N ASN A 149 -6.84 2.06 3.36
CA ASN A 149 -5.91 1.02 2.91
C ASN A 149 -6.31 0.57 1.51
N THR A 150 -5.53 0.96 0.50
CA THR A 150 -5.84 0.64 -0.91
C THR A 150 -5.20 -0.64 -1.42
N PHE A 151 -4.38 -1.27 -0.59
CA PHE A 151 -3.87 -2.59 -0.91
C PHE A 151 -5.01 -3.61 -0.87
N THR A 152 -5.33 -4.19 -2.04
CA THR A 152 -6.45 -5.12 -2.23
C THR A 152 -5.96 -6.41 -2.89
N ALA A 153 -6.81 -7.43 -2.89
CA ALA A 153 -6.54 -8.65 -3.62
C ALA A 153 -6.50 -8.38 -5.13
N ASP A 154 -5.53 -8.98 -5.82
CA ASP A 154 -5.42 -8.94 -7.27
C ASP A 154 -5.33 -10.38 -7.78
N PRO A 155 -6.38 -10.91 -8.45
CA PRO A 155 -6.35 -12.24 -9.06
C PRO A 155 -5.21 -12.45 -10.07
N MET A 156 -4.66 -11.37 -10.64
CA MET A 156 -3.52 -11.38 -11.56
C MET A 156 -2.20 -11.02 -10.88
N GLY A 157 -2.22 -10.75 -9.57
CA GLY A 157 -1.06 -10.32 -8.80
C GLY A 157 0.08 -11.33 -8.82
N ASN A 158 1.30 -10.83 -8.68
CA ASN A 158 2.52 -11.63 -8.79
C ASN A 158 2.77 -12.60 -7.62
N THR A 159 2.02 -12.48 -6.53
CA THR A 159 2.21 -13.27 -5.31
C THR A 159 0.93 -13.99 -4.94
N LEU A 160 1.03 -15.30 -4.70
CA LEU A 160 -0.07 -16.13 -4.25
C LEU A 160 0.21 -16.67 -2.85
N PHE A 161 -0.44 -16.08 -1.84
CA PHE A 161 -0.47 -16.62 -0.49
C PHE A 161 -1.31 -17.90 -0.46
N ARG A 162 -0.80 -18.93 0.21
CA ARG A 162 -1.47 -20.22 0.35
C ARG A 162 -1.39 -20.68 1.80
N LEU A 163 -2.52 -21.13 2.33
CA LEU A 163 -2.60 -21.80 3.61
C LEU A 163 -3.32 -23.15 3.42
N PRO A 164 -2.60 -24.22 3.03
CA PRO A 164 -3.14 -25.57 3.01
C PRO A 164 -3.68 -26.00 4.38
N GLY A 165 -4.77 -26.78 4.40
CA GLY A 165 -5.45 -27.20 5.63
C GLY A 165 -6.43 -26.15 6.15
N PHE A 166 -6.69 -26.12 7.46
CA PHE A 166 -7.61 -25.15 8.10
C PHE A 166 -9.00 -25.08 7.43
N ILE A 167 -9.49 -26.19 6.87
CA ILE A 167 -10.76 -26.25 6.12
C ILE A 167 -11.99 -26.01 7.00
N GLU A 168 -11.87 -26.20 8.32
CA GLU A 168 -12.91 -25.91 9.29
C GLU A 168 -12.95 -24.43 9.72
N ALA A 169 -11.93 -23.63 9.36
CA ALA A 169 -11.93 -22.21 9.67
C ALA A 169 -13.11 -21.49 9.00
N SER A 170 -13.64 -20.49 9.68
CA SER A 170 -14.72 -19.64 9.16
C SER A 170 -14.15 -18.50 8.32
N GLU A 171 -13.02 -17.93 8.75
CA GLU A 171 -12.34 -16.84 8.06
C GLU A 171 -10.82 -16.98 8.17
N VAL A 172 -10.13 -16.70 7.07
CA VAL A 172 -8.68 -16.53 7.05
C VAL A 172 -8.34 -15.21 6.38
N VAL A 173 -7.52 -14.39 7.02
CA VAL A 173 -7.01 -13.13 6.48
C VAL A 173 -5.49 -13.20 6.38
N VAL A 174 -4.90 -12.74 5.28
CA VAL A 174 -3.46 -12.49 5.20
C VAL A 174 -3.18 -11.03 5.53
N THR A 175 -2.17 -10.76 6.34
CA THR A 175 -1.85 -9.40 6.79
C THR A 175 -0.34 -9.23 6.89
N GLY A 176 0.19 -8.03 6.64
CA GLY A 176 1.63 -7.83 6.58
C GLY A 176 2.08 -6.40 6.31
N SER A 177 3.38 -6.23 6.06
CA SER A 177 3.99 -4.93 5.78
C SER A 177 3.36 -4.21 4.58
N PHE A 178 2.89 -4.96 3.58
CA PHE A 178 2.27 -4.43 2.35
C PHE A 178 0.88 -3.84 2.55
N ASN A 179 0.17 -4.19 3.62
CA ASN A 179 -1.12 -3.59 3.97
C ASN A 179 -1.13 -2.99 5.38
N ASN A 180 0.06 -2.65 5.89
CA ASN A 180 0.28 -2.12 7.24
C ASN A 180 -0.40 -2.95 8.36
N TRP A 181 -0.32 -4.27 8.26
CA TRP A 181 -0.91 -5.20 9.22
C TRP A 181 -2.44 -5.05 9.39
N ASN A 182 -3.13 -4.51 8.38
CA ASN A 182 -4.59 -4.48 8.36
C ASN A 182 -5.15 -5.90 8.32
N ASN A 183 -6.08 -6.19 9.22
CA ASN A 183 -6.65 -7.51 9.50
C ASN A 183 -8.02 -7.73 8.84
N HIS A 184 -8.46 -6.85 7.94
CA HIS A 184 -9.79 -6.93 7.38
C HIS A 184 -9.81 -6.96 5.85
N ASN A 185 -8.84 -6.35 5.16
CA ASN A 185 -8.95 -6.08 3.71
C ASN A 185 -8.51 -7.23 2.79
N LEU A 186 -7.81 -8.24 3.32
CA LEU A 186 -7.25 -9.34 2.53
C LEU A 186 -7.76 -10.69 3.02
N VAL A 187 -9.09 -10.83 3.10
CA VAL A 187 -9.76 -12.10 3.36
C VAL A 187 -9.43 -13.08 2.24
N MET A 188 -8.93 -14.26 2.60
CA MET A 188 -8.51 -15.30 1.67
C MET A 188 -9.71 -16.09 1.15
N ASN A 189 -9.60 -16.61 -0.07
CA ASN A 189 -10.60 -17.46 -0.68
C ASN A 189 -10.49 -18.89 -0.13
N LYS A 190 -11.61 -19.43 0.36
CA LYS A 190 -11.70 -20.84 0.78
C LYS A 190 -11.66 -21.75 -0.45
N THR A 191 -10.88 -22.82 -0.38
CA THR A 191 -10.70 -23.85 -1.41
C THR A 191 -10.99 -25.24 -0.81
N GLN A 192 -11.00 -26.28 -1.66
CA GLN A 192 -11.17 -27.65 -1.19
C GLN A 192 -10.06 -28.12 -0.22
N ASN A 193 -8.86 -27.55 -0.33
CA ASN A 193 -7.67 -28.01 0.41
C ASN A 193 -7.09 -26.93 1.36
N GLY A 194 -7.81 -25.84 1.60
CA GLY A 194 -7.39 -24.73 2.45
C GLY A 194 -7.70 -23.37 1.85
N TRP A 195 -6.79 -22.42 1.95
CA TRP A 195 -7.05 -21.01 1.61
C TRP A 195 -6.02 -20.43 0.66
N ASN A 196 -6.43 -19.50 -0.20
CA ASN A 196 -5.49 -18.76 -1.04
C ASN A 196 -5.93 -17.31 -1.30
N LEU A 197 -4.96 -16.45 -1.58
CA LEU A 197 -5.22 -15.10 -2.06
C LEU A 197 -4.06 -14.64 -2.94
N ALA A 198 -4.40 -14.17 -4.14
CA ALA A 198 -3.45 -13.49 -5.01
C ALA A 198 -3.45 -12.00 -4.70
N VAL A 199 -2.25 -11.43 -4.63
CA VAL A 199 -2.02 -9.99 -4.45
C VAL A 199 -0.82 -9.59 -5.31
N ASP A 200 -0.75 -8.31 -5.67
CA ASP A 200 0.43 -7.77 -6.33
C ASP A 200 1.35 -7.14 -5.29
N LEU A 201 2.59 -7.65 -5.18
CA LEU A 201 3.59 -7.15 -4.25
C LEU A 201 4.78 -6.58 -5.02
N GLU A 202 5.23 -5.40 -4.61
CA GLU A 202 6.51 -4.89 -5.08
C GLU A 202 7.64 -5.89 -4.72
N PRO A 203 8.67 -6.06 -5.57
CA PRO A 203 9.87 -6.81 -5.22
C PRO A 203 10.43 -6.37 -3.86
N GLY A 204 11.02 -7.29 -3.09
CA GLY A 204 11.54 -6.97 -1.76
C GLY A 204 11.24 -8.02 -0.70
N TYR A 205 11.38 -7.63 0.56
CA TYR A 205 11.10 -8.48 1.71
C TYR A 205 9.84 -7.99 2.39
N HIS A 206 8.84 -8.87 2.45
CA HIS A 206 7.54 -8.60 3.04
C HIS A 206 7.33 -9.46 4.26
N GLN A 207 7.02 -8.82 5.37
CA GLN A 207 6.65 -9.51 6.60
C GLN A 207 5.15 -9.78 6.59
N TYR A 208 4.73 -10.98 6.98
CA TYR A 208 3.30 -11.32 7.01
C TYR A 208 2.95 -12.37 8.07
N LYS A 209 1.65 -12.46 8.35
CA LYS A 209 0.99 -13.50 9.15
C LYS A 209 -0.36 -13.84 8.54
N PHE A 210 -0.91 -14.97 8.96
CA PHE A 210 -2.32 -15.28 8.79
C PHE A 210 -3.08 -14.97 10.07
N ILE A 211 -4.34 -14.58 9.92
CA ILE A 211 -5.31 -14.50 11.00
C ILE A 211 -6.36 -15.56 10.70
N VAL A 212 -6.41 -16.61 11.50
CA VAL A 212 -7.36 -17.72 11.36
C VAL A 212 -8.38 -17.60 12.49
N ASP A 213 -9.64 -17.34 12.15
CA ASP A 213 -10.73 -17.12 13.11
C ASP A 213 -10.34 -16.15 14.26
N GLY A 214 -9.71 -15.03 13.89
CA GLY A 214 -9.26 -13.99 14.82
C GLY A 214 -7.92 -14.25 15.52
N THR A 215 -7.29 -15.41 15.31
CA THR A 215 -5.99 -15.75 15.93
C THR A 215 -4.83 -15.54 14.94
N TYR A 216 -3.86 -14.70 15.31
CA TYR A 216 -2.65 -14.49 14.53
C TYR A 216 -1.71 -15.70 14.59
N MET A 217 -1.17 -16.10 13.44
CA MET A 217 -0.13 -17.11 13.33
C MET A 217 0.84 -16.80 12.18
N PRO A 218 2.13 -17.12 12.30
CA PRO A 218 3.01 -17.15 11.14
C PRO A 218 2.52 -18.20 10.15
N ASP A 219 2.92 -18.08 8.89
CA ASP A 219 2.75 -19.12 7.88
C ASP A 219 3.48 -20.41 8.34
N PRO A 220 2.74 -21.51 8.61
CA PRO A 220 3.32 -22.74 9.11
C PRO A 220 4.12 -23.50 8.03
N PHE A 221 4.05 -23.05 6.77
CA PHE A 221 4.76 -23.62 5.63
C PHE A 221 5.89 -22.73 5.13
N ASN A 222 6.16 -21.60 5.80
CA ASN A 222 7.29 -20.73 5.50
C ASN A 222 8.41 -20.92 6.52
N ASP A 223 9.54 -21.47 6.09
CA ASP A 223 10.73 -21.69 6.92
C ASP A 223 11.50 -20.40 7.22
N ASN A 224 11.24 -19.31 6.49
CA ASN A 224 11.89 -18.02 6.69
C ASN A 224 11.10 -17.18 7.70
N LEU A 225 11.41 -17.37 8.98
CA LEU A 225 10.77 -16.68 10.10
C LEU A 225 11.74 -15.72 10.79
N ILE A 226 11.23 -14.56 11.22
CA ILE A 226 11.95 -13.64 12.12
C ILE A 226 11.25 -13.56 13.47
N LYS A 227 12.02 -13.30 14.53
CA LYS A 227 11.49 -13.03 15.87
C LYS A 227 11.35 -11.53 16.06
N HIS A 228 10.14 -11.06 16.32
CA HIS A 228 9.89 -9.65 16.64
C HIS A 228 10.01 -9.40 18.17
N GLN A 229 9.62 -10.38 19.00
CA GLN A 229 9.76 -10.42 20.47
C GLN A 229 9.90 -11.89 20.95
N GLU A 230 10.14 -12.15 22.25
CA GLU A 230 10.58 -13.45 22.80
C GLU A 230 9.85 -14.70 22.25
N LEU A 231 8.56 -14.58 21.89
CA LEU A 231 7.74 -15.67 21.34
C LEU A 231 6.97 -15.30 20.05
N ASP A 232 7.13 -14.09 19.51
CA ASP A 232 6.36 -13.66 18.34
C ASP A 232 7.13 -13.89 17.03
N LEU A 233 6.68 -14.89 16.27
CA LEU A 233 7.24 -15.27 14.98
C LEU A 233 6.46 -14.61 13.84
N VAL A 234 7.20 -14.08 12.87
CA VAL A 234 6.68 -13.42 11.68
C VAL A 234 7.28 -14.07 10.44
N SER A 235 6.45 -14.39 9.45
CA SER A 235 6.90 -14.96 8.19
C SER A 235 7.47 -13.88 7.29
N VAL A 236 8.57 -14.18 6.60
CA VAL A 236 9.21 -13.27 5.64
C VAL A 236 9.12 -13.87 4.25
N LEU A 237 8.37 -13.19 3.39
CA LEU A 237 8.27 -13.49 1.96
C LEU A 237 9.29 -12.65 1.20
N ARG A 238 10.12 -13.28 0.37
CA ARG A 238 11.00 -12.60 -0.58
C ARG A 238 10.32 -12.60 -1.96
N VAL A 239 9.98 -11.43 -2.45
CA VAL A 239 9.44 -11.20 -3.80
C VAL A 239 10.56 -10.68 -4.69
N THR A 240 10.70 -11.22 -5.89
CA THR A 240 11.71 -10.80 -6.87
C THR A 240 11.06 -10.49 -8.20
N ARG A 241 11.78 -9.73 -9.03
CA ARG A 241 11.45 -9.48 -10.43
C ARG A 241 12.56 -10.03 -11.32
N GLU A 242 12.17 -10.74 -12.37
CA GLU A 242 13.09 -11.17 -13.41
C GLU A 242 13.64 -9.93 -14.16
N VAL A 243 14.95 -9.77 -14.15
CA VAL A 243 15.68 -8.73 -14.87
C VAL A 243 16.55 -9.38 -15.92
N ARG A 244 16.36 -8.97 -17.18
CA ARG A 244 17.16 -9.40 -18.32
C ARG A 244 18.39 -8.49 -18.46
N PHE A 245 19.57 -9.05 -18.23
CA PHE A 245 20.84 -8.44 -18.60
C PHE A 245 21.21 -8.85 -20.02
N PHE A 246 21.58 -7.88 -20.85
CA PHE A 246 21.89 -8.12 -22.25
C PHE A 246 23.08 -7.31 -22.74
N LEU A 247 24.12 -7.98 -23.24
CA LEU A 247 25.30 -7.37 -23.84
C LEU A 247 25.30 -7.60 -25.35
N HIS A 248 24.98 -6.57 -26.12
CA HIS A 248 24.87 -6.63 -27.59
C HIS A 248 26.25 -6.63 -28.30
N THR A 249 27.31 -6.23 -27.60
CA THR A 249 28.69 -6.18 -28.11
C THR A 249 29.46 -7.47 -27.76
N HIS A 250 30.73 -7.55 -28.15
CA HIS A 250 31.62 -8.66 -27.79
C HIS A 250 31.10 -10.05 -28.19
N LYS A 251 30.42 -10.15 -29.35
CA LYS A 251 29.82 -11.39 -29.85
C LYS A 251 30.81 -12.53 -30.10
N SER A 252 32.11 -12.21 -30.22
CA SER A 252 33.20 -13.18 -30.39
C SER A 252 33.93 -13.54 -29.10
N ALA A 253 33.57 -12.96 -27.94
CA ALA A 253 34.20 -13.26 -26.66
C ALA A 253 34.12 -14.75 -26.33
N GLY A 254 35.04 -15.30 -25.54
CA GLY A 254 34.99 -16.70 -25.10
C GLY A 254 33.94 -16.93 -24.02
N LYS A 255 33.87 -16.03 -23.03
CA LYS A 255 32.97 -16.09 -21.88
C LYS A 255 32.54 -14.69 -21.46
N VAL A 256 31.25 -14.55 -21.14
CA VAL A 256 30.71 -13.35 -20.52
C VAL A 256 29.97 -13.74 -19.24
N ALA A 257 30.18 -12.97 -18.17
CA ALA A 257 29.40 -13.04 -16.94
C ALA A 257 28.89 -11.64 -16.59
N VAL A 258 27.79 -11.59 -15.84
CA VAL A 258 27.32 -10.35 -15.21
C VAL A 258 27.61 -10.44 -13.72
N VAL A 259 28.14 -9.35 -13.15
CA VAL A 259 28.54 -9.28 -11.74
C VAL A 259 27.99 -8.03 -11.11
N GLY A 260 27.59 -8.10 -9.85
CA GLY A 260 27.02 -6.94 -9.17
C GLY A 260 26.72 -7.20 -7.71
N THR A 261 25.97 -6.28 -7.11
CA THR A 261 25.58 -6.38 -5.69
C THR A 261 24.80 -7.67 -5.39
N PHE A 262 24.00 -8.16 -6.34
CA PHE A 262 23.16 -9.35 -6.20
C PHE A 262 23.93 -10.68 -6.15
N ASN A 263 25.19 -10.72 -6.61
CA ASN A 263 26.04 -11.92 -6.55
C ASN A 263 27.37 -11.69 -5.83
N ASN A 264 27.46 -10.60 -5.07
CA ASN A 264 28.67 -10.17 -4.37
C ASN A 264 29.89 -10.03 -5.30
N TRP A 265 29.65 -9.53 -6.53
CA TRP A 265 30.69 -9.28 -7.52
C TRP A 265 31.50 -10.54 -7.95
N LYS A 266 30.87 -11.71 -7.95
CA LYS A 266 31.52 -13.00 -8.27
C LYS A 266 31.25 -13.44 -9.72
N PRO A 267 32.22 -13.38 -10.64
CA PRO A 267 32.02 -13.72 -12.07
C PRO A 267 31.80 -15.21 -12.36
N GLY A 268 32.01 -16.08 -11.36
CA GLY A 268 31.80 -17.52 -11.49
C GLY A 268 30.36 -17.98 -11.31
N ILE A 269 29.44 -17.09 -10.92
CA ILE A 269 28.06 -17.44 -10.58
C ILE A 269 27.14 -17.21 -11.77
N ASP A 270 27.05 -15.96 -12.24
CA ASP A 270 26.07 -15.53 -13.23
C ASP A 270 26.69 -15.43 -14.63
N VAL A 271 27.02 -16.59 -15.21
CA VAL A 271 27.56 -16.71 -16.57
C VAL A 271 26.45 -16.55 -17.60
N MET A 272 26.66 -15.67 -18.58
CA MET A 272 25.68 -15.34 -19.61
C MET A 272 25.70 -16.36 -20.75
N GLN A 273 24.54 -16.55 -21.37
CA GLN A 273 24.36 -17.40 -22.54
C GLN A 273 24.59 -16.59 -23.82
N ARG A 274 25.30 -17.18 -24.80
CA ARG A 274 25.48 -16.56 -26.11
C ARG A 274 24.21 -16.75 -26.96
N THR A 275 23.79 -15.67 -27.61
CA THR A 275 22.66 -15.59 -28.55
C THR A 275 23.15 -14.99 -29.88
N PRO A 276 22.38 -15.08 -30.98
CA PRO A 276 22.72 -14.38 -32.23
C PRO A 276 22.87 -12.86 -32.07
N GLU A 277 22.11 -12.27 -31.15
CA GLU A 277 22.04 -10.84 -30.91
C GLU A 277 23.12 -10.34 -29.94
N GLY A 278 23.70 -11.22 -29.11
CA GLY A 278 24.66 -10.85 -28.06
C GLY A 278 24.76 -11.89 -26.95
N TRP A 279 24.95 -11.43 -25.72
CA TRP A 279 24.96 -12.28 -24.52
C TRP A 279 23.79 -11.93 -23.62
N GLU A 280 23.13 -12.94 -23.06
CA GLU A 280 21.93 -12.76 -22.24
C GLU A 280 21.98 -13.56 -20.93
N LEU A 281 21.45 -12.97 -19.86
CA LEU A 281 21.08 -13.71 -18.65
C LEU A 281 19.88 -13.04 -17.98
N LYS A 282 18.97 -13.85 -17.45
CA LYS A 282 17.84 -13.42 -16.63
C LYS A 282 18.15 -13.70 -15.16
N ILE A 283 17.96 -12.70 -14.30
CA ILE A 283 18.25 -12.79 -12.86
C ILE A 283 17.07 -12.25 -12.07
N GLU A 284 16.67 -12.98 -11.03
CA GLU A 284 15.67 -12.56 -10.05
C GLU A 284 16.25 -11.56 -9.06
N LEU A 285 15.80 -10.30 -9.10
CA LEU A 285 16.26 -9.22 -8.24
C LEU A 285 15.15 -8.72 -7.31
N THR A 286 15.51 -8.38 -6.07
CA THR A 286 14.63 -7.65 -5.15
C THR A 286 14.54 -6.18 -5.55
N ASN A 287 13.64 -5.40 -4.95
CA ASN A 287 13.62 -3.95 -5.14
C ASN A 287 14.94 -3.32 -4.71
N GLY A 288 15.27 -2.24 -5.39
CA GLY A 288 16.32 -1.33 -5.00
C GLY A 288 17.34 -1.08 -6.10
N LYS A 289 18.43 -0.43 -5.68
CA LYS A 289 19.53 -0.07 -6.57
C LYS A 289 20.55 -1.21 -6.61
N HIS A 290 20.84 -1.70 -7.79
CA HIS A 290 21.88 -2.70 -8.03
C HIS A 290 22.98 -2.12 -8.92
N HIS A 291 24.19 -2.05 -8.38
CA HIS A 291 25.40 -1.80 -9.17
C HIS A 291 25.85 -3.09 -9.83
N TYR A 292 26.26 -3.01 -11.09
CA TYR A 292 26.75 -4.16 -11.85
C TYR A 292 27.74 -3.77 -12.95
N LYS A 293 28.42 -4.80 -13.47
CA LYS A 293 29.34 -4.80 -14.61
C LYS A 293 29.20 -6.10 -15.39
N PHE A 294 29.72 -6.11 -16.61
CA PHE A 294 30.02 -7.35 -17.33
C PHE A 294 31.49 -7.72 -17.18
N VAL A 295 31.78 -9.01 -17.11
CA VAL A 295 33.14 -9.56 -17.20
C VAL A 295 33.22 -10.33 -18.50
N VAL A 296 33.96 -9.79 -19.46
CA VAL A 296 34.15 -10.31 -20.81
C VAL A 296 35.59 -10.80 -20.93
N ASP A 297 35.80 -12.12 -21.02
CA ASP A 297 37.14 -12.73 -21.07
C ASP A 297 38.10 -12.13 -20.02
N ASP A 298 37.64 -12.12 -18.76
CA ASP A 298 38.33 -11.58 -17.58
C ASP A 298 38.50 -10.04 -17.54
N ILE A 299 37.95 -9.31 -18.52
CA ILE A 299 37.94 -7.84 -18.58
C ILE A 299 36.62 -7.30 -18.05
N TRP A 300 36.70 -6.42 -17.06
CA TRP A 300 35.53 -5.79 -16.43
C TRP A 300 35.12 -4.54 -17.20
N ILE A 301 33.88 -4.50 -17.69
CA ILE A 301 33.31 -3.36 -18.41
C ILE A 301 31.99 -2.93 -17.77
N THR A 302 31.68 -1.64 -17.82
CA THR A 302 30.31 -1.17 -17.60
C THR A 302 29.43 -1.60 -18.78
N ASP A 303 28.13 -1.70 -18.56
CA ASP A 303 27.17 -1.92 -19.64
C ASP A 303 27.20 -0.73 -20.63
N PRO A 304 27.64 -0.93 -21.89
CA PRO A 304 27.68 0.13 -22.88
C PRO A 304 26.30 0.67 -23.28
N ALA A 305 25.22 -0.10 -23.09
CA ALA A 305 23.85 0.33 -23.36
C ALA A 305 23.21 1.07 -22.19
N ASN A 306 23.78 1.00 -20.98
CA ASN A 306 23.20 1.62 -19.80
C ASN A 306 23.90 2.97 -19.49
N PRO A 307 23.25 4.11 -19.74
CA PRO A 307 23.84 5.43 -19.48
C PRO A 307 23.86 5.77 -17.98
N THR A 308 23.12 5.06 -17.13
CA THR A 308 23.07 5.31 -15.69
C THR A 308 24.23 4.62 -15.01
N GLN A 309 25.18 5.42 -14.54
CA GLN A 309 26.41 4.95 -13.91
C GLN A 309 26.68 5.73 -12.61
N GLU A 310 27.28 5.06 -11.65
CA GLU A 310 27.67 5.65 -10.35
C GLU A 310 29.07 5.19 -9.94
N TYR A 311 29.78 6.04 -9.21
CA TYR A 311 31.05 5.69 -8.58
C TYR A 311 30.79 4.94 -7.27
N ASP A 312 31.54 3.87 -7.02
CA ASP A 312 31.60 3.24 -5.70
C ASP A 312 32.56 3.99 -4.75
N VAL A 313 32.61 3.55 -3.49
CA VAL A 313 33.48 4.14 -2.45
C VAL A 313 34.97 4.05 -2.77
N ASN A 314 35.37 3.18 -3.71
CA ASN A 314 36.75 3.00 -4.15
C ASN A 314 37.05 3.76 -5.45
N GLY A 315 36.09 4.52 -5.98
CA GLY A 315 36.23 5.30 -7.21
C GLY A 315 36.04 4.50 -8.50
N ASN A 316 35.56 3.25 -8.45
CA ASN A 316 35.22 2.51 -9.67
C ASN A 316 33.85 2.96 -10.19
N ILE A 317 33.74 3.14 -11.50
CA ILE A 317 32.46 3.41 -12.16
C ILE A 317 31.69 2.11 -12.41
N ASN A 318 30.44 2.03 -12.01
CA ASN A 318 29.56 0.87 -12.18
C ASN A 318 28.29 1.26 -12.94
N SER A 319 27.73 0.34 -13.72
CA SER A 319 26.38 0.52 -14.26
C SER A 319 25.35 0.31 -13.15
N VAL A 320 24.23 1.02 -13.23
CA VAL A 320 23.17 0.97 -12.22
C VAL A 320 21.87 0.54 -12.86
N ILE A 321 21.20 -0.43 -12.22
CA ILE A 321 19.82 -0.78 -12.52
C ILE A 321 18.98 -0.58 -11.26
N ILE A 322 17.82 0.05 -11.43
CA ILE A 322 16.84 0.23 -10.36
C ILE A 322 15.70 -0.75 -10.63
N VAL A 323 15.46 -1.62 -9.67
CA VAL A 323 14.30 -2.51 -9.65
C VAL A 323 13.26 -1.86 -8.76
N ASN A 324 12.18 -1.40 -9.37
CA ASN A 324 10.99 -0.96 -8.65
C ASN A 324 10.10 -2.16 -8.42
#